data_AF-A0AAD9QXL0-F1
#
_entry.id   AF-A0AAD9QXL0-F1
#
_cell.length_a   1.000
_cell.length_b   1.000
_cell.length_c   1.000
_cell.angle_alpha   90.00
_cell.angle_beta   90.00
_cell.angle_gamma   90.00
#
_symmetry.space_group_name_H-M   'P 1'
#
loop_
_entity.id
_entity.type
_entity.pdbx_description
1 polymer ?
#
loop_
_entity_poly.entity_id
_entity_poly.type
_entity_poly.pdbx_seq_one_letter_code
_entity_poly.pdbx_strand_id
1 'polypeptide(L)'
;MPLCNAYGILMNVRCRELSLVQKINAVLLGVGGARKRTFETLNKSGITQSRESFRNIMDDLGSNLSSIIKAKVDSGQELRVVFGNFDYRILTNIILRNHRNSDMHWIAHYVTFDRVPSSHLDDSKPIVPDIKDFDNVNYLMSKTKLDEQRENYIILVARVLIEFFPALEPICDAVPPLVPHR
;
A
#
# COMPACT_ATOMS: atom_id res chain seq x y z
N MET A 1 2.27 -30.04 31.64
CA MET A 1 2.34 -29.26 30.37
C MET A 1 3.07 -30.12 29.34
N PRO A 2 2.49 -30.39 28.16
CA PRO A 2 3.12 -31.31 27.23
C PRO A 2 4.34 -30.64 26.58
N LEU A 3 5.40 -31.42 26.39
CA LEU A 3 6.69 -31.06 25.81
C LEU A 3 6.56 -30.21 24.52
N CYS A 4 5.50 -30.43 23.76
CA CYS A 4 5.17 -29.73 22.52
C CYS A 4 4.89 -28.22 22.72
N ASN A 5 4.26 -27.83 23.83
CA ASN A 5 4.05 -26.41 24.15
C ASN A 5 5.36 -25.74 24.56
N ALA A 6 6.20 -26.44 25.33
CA ALA A 6 7.52 -25.93 25.71
C ALA A 6 8.44 -25.79 24.48
N TYR A 7 8.39 -26.75 23.54
CA TYR A 7 9.10 -26.71 22.27
C TYR A 7 8.61 -25.57 21.37
N GLY A 8 7.29 -25.36 21.26
CA GLY A 8 6.71 -24.24 20.51
C GLY A 8 7.10 -22.87 21.07
N ILE A 9 7.15 -22.74 22.41
CA ILE A 9 7.63 -21.52 23.08
C ILE A 9 9.14 -21.33 22.85
N LEU A 10 9.95 -22.39 22.98
CA LEU A 10 11.40 -22.35 22.75
C LEU A 10 11.77 -21.98 21.30
N MET A 11 11.03 -22.50 20.32
CA MET A 11 11.22 -22.18 18.90
C MET A 11 10.75 -20.76 18.56
N ASN A 12 9.64 -20.29 19.13
CA ASN A 12 9.16 -18.91 18.98
C ASN A 12 10.13 -17.86 19.55
N VAL A 13 10.81 -18.19 20.66
CA VAL A 13 11.74 -17.26 21.33
C VAL A 13 13.11 -17.21 20.62
N ARG A 14 13.52 -18.26 19.90
CA ARG A 14 14.85 -18.34 19.26
C ARG A 14 14.87 -18.17 17.74
N CYS A 15 13.76 -18.40 17.03
CA CYS A 15 13.72 -18.27 15.56
C CYS A 15 13.17 -16.90 15.15
N ARG A 16 14.07 -15.96 14.83
CA ARG A 16 13.72 -14.61 14.38
C ARG A 16 12.81 -14.63 13.14
N GLU A 17 12.98 -15.61 12.25
CA GLU A 17 12.19 -15.77 11.03
C GLU A 17 10.73 -16.16 11.32
N LEU A 18 10.49 -17.10 12.23
CA LEU A 18 9.13 -17.47 12.64
C LEU A 18 8.41 -16.33 13.36
N SER A 19 9.14 -15.55 14.17
CA SER A 19 8.62 -14.33 14.79
C SER A 19 8.23 -13.27 13.75
N LEU A 20 9.03 -13.13 12.68
CA LEU A 20 8.74 -12.21 11.58
C LEU A 20 7.48 -12.62 10.81
N VAL A 21 7.33 -13.90 10.47
CA VAL A 21 6.14 -14.43 9.79
C VAL A 21 4.87 -14.19 10.61
N GLN A 22 4.92 -14.40 11.93
CA GLN A 22 3.79 -14.10 12.82
C GLN A 22 3.42 -12.62 12.86
N LYS A 23 4.42 -11.72 12.78
CA LYS A 23 4.20 -10.26 12.72
C LYS A 23 3.57 -9.87 11.38
N ILE A 24 4.07 -10.41 10.26
CA ILE A 24 3.51 -10.18 8.91
C ILE A 24 2.05 -10.65 8.87
N ASN A 25 1.77 -11.87 9.33
CA ASN A 25 0.41 -12.41 9.37
C ASN A 25 -0.51 -11.57 10.26
N ALA A 26 -0.01 -11.09 11.40
CA ALA A 26 -0.78 -10.20 12.27
C ALA A 26 -1.11 -8.87 11.58
N VAL A 27 -0.17 -8.29 10.82
CA VAL A 27 -0.39 -7.06 10.05
C VAL A 27 -1.44 -7.29 8.96
N LEU A 28 -1.28 -8.35 8.16
CA LEU A 28 -2.22 -8.70 7.08
C LEU A 28 -3.66 -8.89 7.60
N LEU A 29 -3.83 -9.62 8.69
CA LEU A 29 -5.14 -9.82 9.31
C LEU A 29 -5.73 -8.54 9.91
N GLY A 30 -4.87 -7.70 10.51
CA GLY A 30 -5.29 -6.44 11.09
C GLY A 30 -5.76 -5.44 10.04
N VAL A 31 -5.01 -5.31 8.94
CA VAL A 31 -5.38 -4.49 7.78
C VAL A 31 -6.62 -5.04 7.07
N GLY A 32 -6.74 -6.37 6.97
CA GLY A 32 -7.92 -7.05 6.42
C GLY A 32 -9.18 -6.99 7.29
N GLY A 33 -9.16 -6.25 8.40
CA GLY A 33 -10.35 -6.05 9.26
C GLY A 33 -10.73 -7.27 10.10
N ALA A 34 -9.81 -8.20 10.35
CA ALA A 34 -10.10 -9.40 11.14
C ALA A 34 -10.53 -9.06 12.57
N ARG A 35 -11.57 -9.76 13.06
CA ARG A 35 -12.11 -9.57 14.41
C ARG A 35 -11.15 -10.08 15.48
N LYS A 36 -11.29 -9.56 16.71
CA LYS A 36 -10.49 -9.98 17.88
C LYS A 36 -10.48 -11.51 18.08
N ARG A 37 -11.64 -12.17 17.91
CA ARG A 37 -11.79 -13.63 18.02
C ARG A 37 -10.93 -14.40 17.01
N THR A 38 -10.75 -13.87 15.80
CA THR A 38 -9.90 -14.45 14.76
C THR A 38 -8.43 -14.36 15.15
N PHE A 39 -8.00 -13.20 15.66
CA PHE A 39 -6.66 -13.02 16.23
C PHE A 39 -6.38 -13.98 17.38
N GLU A 40 -7.30 -14.12 18.32
CA GLU A 40 -7.14 -15.01 19.48
C GLU A 40 -7.03 -16.48 19.06
N THR A 41 -7.79 -16.91 18.05
CA THR A 41 -7.74 -18.29 17.53
C THR A 41 -6.42 -18.58 16.83
N LEU A 42 -5.97 -17.68 15.96
CA LEU A 42 -4.75 -17.87 15.17
C LEU A 42 -3.48 -17.67 16.02
N ASN A 43 -3.54 -16.80 17.03
CA ASN A 43 -2.47 -16.64 18.00
C ASN A 43 -2.26 -17.89 18.86
N LYS A 44 -3.34 -18.54 19.32
CA LYS A 44 -3.25 -19.84 20.02
C LYS A 44 -2.58 -20.92 19.17
N SER A 45 -2.73 -20.83 17.85
CA SER A 45 -2.12 -21.74 16.88
C SER A 45 -0.68 -21.34 16.49
N GLY A 46 -0.16 -20.24 17.03
CA GLY A 46 1.18 -19.73 16.69
C GLY A 46 1.30 -19.13 15.28
N ILE A 47 0.19 -18.80 14.62
CA ILE A 47 0.19 -18.27 13.24
C ILE A 47 0.37 -16.75 13.22
N THR A 48 -0.10 -16.07 14.27
CA THR A 48 -0.12 -14.60 14.36
C THR A 48 0.30 -14.15 15.75
N GLN A 49 0.76 -12.90 15.85
CA GLN A 49 0.85 -12.23 17.14
C GLN A 49 -0.53 -11.95 17.75
N SER A 50 -0.57 -11.59 19.03
CA SER A 50 -1.80 -11.20 19.71
C SER A 50 -2.38 -9.90 19.12
N ARG A 51 -3.67 -9.65 19.33
CA ARG A 51 -4.33 -8.40 18.87
C ARG A 51 -3.68 -7.16 19.47
N GLU A 52 -3.23 -7.26 20.71
CA GLU A 52 -2.53 -6.19 21.43
C GLU A 52 -1.13 -5.97 20.85
N SER A 53 -0.36 -7.03 20.64
CA SER A 53 0.95 -6.93 20.00
C SER A 53 0.87 -6.34 18.59
N PHE A 54 -0.16 -6.67 17.80
CA PHE A 54 -0.42 -5.99 16.53
C PHE A 54 -0.61 -4.48 16.71
N ARG A 55 -1.38 -4.04 17.72
CA ARG A 55 -1.63 -2.61 17.95
C ARG A 55 -0.32 -1.91 18.29
N ASN A 56 0.48 -2.48 19.19
CA ASN A 56 1.79 -1.95 19.54
C ASN A 56 2.71 -1.88 18.31
N ILE A 57 2.71 -2.89 17.44
CA ILE A 57 3.46 -2.86 16.17
C ILE A 57 2.99 -1.72 15.26
N MET A 58 1.67 -1.50 15.15
CA MET A 58 1.12 -0.40 14.35
C MET A 58 1.45 0.97 14.95
N ASP A 59 1.38 1.10 16.27
CA ASP A 59 1.73 2.32 16.99
C ASP A 59 3.23 2.63 16.84
N ASP A 60 4.10 1.62 16.96
CA ASP A 60 5.54 1.73 16.73
C ASP A 60 5.84 2.13 15.28
N LEU A 61 5.16 1.54 14.28
CA LEU A 61 5.30 1.91 12.87
C LEU A 61 4.86 3.37 12.62
N GLY A 62 3.81 3.82 13.30
CA GLY A 62 3.33 5.20 13.24
C GLY A 62 4.21 6.20 13.99
N SER A 63 4.92 5.76 15.03
CA SER A 63 5.66 6.63 15.95
C SER A 63 6.76 7.47 15.27
N ASN A 64 7.37 6.93 14.21
CA ASN A 64 8.41 7.59 13.42
C ASN A 64 7.91 8.23 12.13
N LEU A 65 6.60 8.27 11.89
CA LEU A 65 6.07 8.83 10.64
C LEU A 65 6.46 10.30 10.48
N SER A 66 6.38 11.09 11.55
CA SER A 66 6.74 12.52 11.52
C SER A 66 8.23 12.76 11.24
N SER A 67 9.13 11.92 11.77
CA SER A 67 10.57 12.05 11.51
C SER A 67 10.92 11.66 10.08
N ILE A 68 10.29 10.60 9.54
CA ILE A 68 10.44 10.19 8.14
C ILE A 68 9.93 11.27 7.20
N ILE A 69 8.76 11.85 7.47
CA ILE A 69 8.21 12.93 6.65
C ILE A 69 9.13 14.14 6.67
N LYS A 70 9.60 14.57 7.85
CA LYS A 70 10.56 15.68 7.98
C LYS A 70 11.83 15.43 7.16
N ALA A 71 12.46 14.26 7.32
CA ALA A 71 13.66 13.92 6.56
C ALA A 71 13.45 13.99 5.03
N LYS A 72 12.28 13.59 4.54
CA LYS A 72 11.95 13.69 3.11
C LYS A 72 11.72 15.13 2.66
N VAL A 73 11.03 15.94 3.46
CA VAL A 73 10.87 17.38 3.18
C VAL A 73 12.22 18.09 3.20
N ASP A 74 13.08 17.80 4.18
CA ASP A 74 14.44 18.35 4.30
C ASP A 74 15.32 17.95 3.10
N SER A 75 15.07 16.79 2.50
CA SER A 75 15.73 16.34 1.26
C SER A 75 15.22 17.04 -0.02
N GLY A 76 14.26 17.97 0.11
CA GLY A 76 13.69 18.73 -0.99
C GLY A 76 12.54 18.03 -1.72
N GLN A 77 11.97 16.96 -1.17
CA GLN A 77 10.79 16.32 -1.77
C GLN A 77 9.51 17.08 -1.44
N GLU A 78 8.68 17.32 -2.44
CA GLU A 78 7.39 17.97 -2.28
C GLU A 78 6.36 17.02 -1.66
N LEU A 79 5.79 17.44 -0.53
CA LEU A 79 4.81 16.70 0.24
C LEU A 79 3.40 16.92 -0.32
N ARG A 80 2.69 15.85 -0.63
CA ARG A 80 1.27 15.89 -1.05
C ARG A 80 0.42 15.07 -0.09
N VAL A 81 -0.64 15.68 0.43
CA VAL A 81 -1.62 14.99 1.28
C VAL A 81 -2.87 14.75 0.44
N VAL A 82 -3.27 13.50 0.32
CA VAL A 82 -4.46 13.10 -0.42
C VAL A 82 -5.54 12.69 0.57
N PHE A 83 -6.72 13.26 0.39
CA PHE A 83 -7.93 12.90 1.13
C PHE A 83 -8.89 12.16 0.22
N GLY A 84 -9.36 11.00 0.66
CA GLY A 84 -10.51 10.31 0.08
C GLY A 84 -11.67 10.36 1.05
N ASN A 85 -12.83 10.80 0.58
CA ASN A 85 -14.06 10.74 1.36
C ASN A 85 -14.79 9.42 1.09
N PHE A 86 -15.19 8.73 2.14
CA PHE A 86 -15.98 7.51 2.08
C PHE A 86 -17.24 7.71 2.92
N ASP A 87 -18.31 8.10 2.22
CA ASP A 87 -19.62 8.25 2.82
C ASP A 87 -20.44 6.99 2.59
N TYR A 88 -21.07 6.48 3.63
CA TYR A 88 -22.06 5.40 3.48
C TYR A 88 -23.19 5.55 4.48
N ARG A 89 -24.37 5.08 4.08
CA ARG A 89 -25.58 5.18 4.87
C ARG A 89 -26.03 3.81 5.31
N ILE A 90 -26.17 3.62 6.61
CA ILE A 90 -26.79 2.43 7.19
C ILE A 90 -28.28 2.70 7.33
N LEU A 91 -29.08 1.99 6.54
CA LEU A 91 -30.54 2.08 6.60
C LEU A 91 -31.08 1.07 7.63
N THR A 92 -32.08 1.50 8.40
CA THR A 92 -32.78 0.67 9.37
C THR A 92 -34.15 0.29 8.82
N ASN A 93 -34.48 -1.00 8.79
CA ASN A 93 -35.77 -1.48 8.27
C ASN A 93 -36.99 -0.91 9.01
N ILE A 94 -36.85 -0.64 10.32
CA ILE A 94 -37.89 -0.06 11.15
C ILE A 94 -37.29 1.12 11.92
N ILE A 95 -37.86 2.31 11.72
CA ILE A 95 -37.41 3.54 12.36
C ILE A 95 -38.07 3.65 13.73
N LEU A 96 -37.26 3.59 14.79
CA LEU A 96 -37.68 3.83 16.17
C LEU A 96 -37.04 5.13 16.68
N ARG A 97 -37.55 5.66 17.80
CA ARG A 97 -37.04 6.91 18.38
C ARG A 97 -35.51 6.88 18.61
N ASN A 98 -34.97 5.72 18.98
CA ASN A 98 -33.56 5.50 19.30
C ASN A 98 -32.82 4.61 18.27
N HIS A 99 -33.46 4.28 17.14
CA HIS A 99 -32.87 3.44 16.10
C HIS A 99 -33.30 3.98 14.74
N ARG A 100 -32.41 4.75 14.12
CA ARG A 100 -32.65 5.47 12.86
C ARG A 100 -31.53 5.19 11.89
N ASN A 101 -31.76 5.53 10.63
CA ASN A 101 -30.71 5.54 9.62
C ASN A 101 -29.51 6.34 10.14
N SER A 102 -28.31 5.80 9.91
CA SER A 102 -27.05 6.45 10.28
C SER A 102 -26.30 6.79 9.01
N ASP A 103 -25.91 8.05 8.89
CA ASP A 103 -25.00 8.52 7.86
C ASP A 103 -23.58 8.48 8.47
N MET A 104 -22.67 7.76 7.81
CA MET A 104 -21.27 7.63 8.21
C MET A 104 -20.41 8.39 7.22
N HIS A 105 -19.59 9.31 7.73
CA HIS A 105 -18.67 10.13 6.96
C HIS A 105 -17.25 9.79 7.40
N TRP A 106 -16.53 9.00 6.59
CA TRP A 106 -15.14 8.63 6.87
C TRP A 106 -14.21 9.33 5.90
N ILE A 107 -13.07 9.80 6.42
CA ILE A 107 -12.01 10.38 5.61
C ILE A 107 -10.80 9.47 5.71
N ALA A 108 -10.41 8.87 4.59
CA ALA A 108 -9.10 8.26 4.44
C ALA A 108 -8.12 9.34 4.02
N HIS A 109 -6.97 9.44 4.69
CA HIS A 109 -5.88 10.30 4.26
C HIS A 109 -4.60 9.49 4.12
N TYR A 110 -3.80 9.83 3.12
CA TYR A 110 -2.45 9.31 2.99
C TYR A 110 -1.53 10.39 2.46
N VAL A 111 -0.24 10.22 2.75
CA VAL A 111 0.82 11.16 2.39
C VAL A 111 1.64 10.54 1.27
N THR A 112 1.85 11.31 0.21
CA THR A 112 2.72 10.96 -0.91
C THR A 112 3.79 12.02 -1.10
N PHE A 113 4.89 11.63 -1.74
CA PHE A 113 5.91 12.55 -2.20
C PHE A 113 5.98 12.45 -3.71
N ASP A 114 6.09 13.60 -4.38
CA ASP A 114 6.17 13.62 -5.83
C ASP A 114 7.47 12.95 -6.29
N ARG A 115 7.34 11.99 -7.21
CA ARG A 115 8.49 11.21 -7.72
C ARG A 115 9.29 11.98 -8.77
N VAL A 116 8.64 12.94 -9.42
CA VAL A 116 9.20 13.79 -10.47
C VAL A 116 8.90 15.24 -10.08
N PRO A 117 9.91 16.14 -10.02
CA PRO A 117 9.68 17.53 -9.67
C PRO A 117 8.75 18.22 -10.66
N SER A 118 7.68 18.86 -10.18
CA SER A 118 6.75 19.64 -11.02
C SER A 118 7.06 21.13 -11.06
N SER A 119 8.13 21.59 -10.41
CA SER A 119 8.48 23.03 -10.32
C SER A 119 8.70 23.73 -11.67
N HIS A 120 8.94 22.96 -12.74
CA HIS A 120 9.10 23.46 -14.10
C HIS A 120 7.78 23.61 -14.86
N LEU A 121 6.66 23.16 -14.30
CA LEU A 121 5.33 23.26 -14.89
C LEU A 121 4.69 24.59 -14.49
N ASP A 122 4.07 25.26 -15.46
CA ASP A 122 3.32 26.50 -15.24
C ASP A 122 1.95 26.19 -14.62
N ASP A 123 1.74 26.65 -13.40
CA ASP A 123 0.46 26.51 -12.65
C ASP A 123 -0.29 27.84 -12.54
N SER A 124 0.16 28.89 -13.25
CA SER A 124 -0.47 30.22 -13.19
C SER A 124 -1.76 30.31 -14.00
N LYS A 125 -1.93 29.42 -14.98
CA LYS A 125 -3.08 29.40 -15.88
C LYS A 125 -3.42 27.96 -16.28
N PRO A 126 -4.70 27.66 -16.51
CA PRO A 126 -5.07 26.38 -17.09
C PRO A 126 -4.48 26.25 -18.50
N ILE A 127 -4.15 25.00 -18.90
CA ILE A 127 -3.59 24.69 -20.23
C ILE A 127 -4.52 25.19 -21.35
N VAL A 128 -5.83 25.12 -21.12
CA VAL A 128 -6.88 25.71 -21.97
C VAL A 128 -7.87 26.54 -21.14
N PRO A 129 -8.39 27.67 -21.66
CA PRO A 129 -9.39 28.49 -20.96
C PRO A 129 -10.75 27.80 -20.79
N ASP A 130 -11.21 27.03 -21.78
CA ASP A 130 -12.41 26.19 -21.72
C ASP A 130 -12.02 24.74 -22.06
N ILE A 131 -12.45 23.80 -21.22
CA ILE A 131 -12.21 22.37 -21.42
C ILE A 131 -12.84 21.85 -22.72
N LYS A 132 -13.90 22.49 -23.20
CA LYS A 132 -14.57 22.12 -24.45
C LYS A 132 -13.71 22.38 -25.68
N ASP A 133 -12.73 23.28 -25.58
CA ASP A 133 -11.80 23.61 -26.66
C ASP A 133 -10.61 22.65 -26.71
N PHE A 134 -10.48 21.75 -25.73
CA PHE A 134 -9.43 20.74 -25.69
C PHE A 134 -9.91 19.44 -26.33
N ASP A 135 -9.37 19.13 -27.50
CA ASP A 135 -9.67 17.87 -28.18
C ASP A 135 -9.18 16.66 -27.35
N ASN A 136 -10.07 15.68 -27.17
CA ASN A 136 -9.80 14.41 -26.49
C ASN A 136 -8.59 13.67 -27.09
N VAL A 137 -8.27 13.89 -28.37
CA VAL A 137 -7.06 13.32 -28.99
C VAL A 137 -5.78 13.72 -28.25
N ASN A 138 -5.77 14.89 -27.61
CA ASN A 138 -4.62 15.38 -26.84
C ASN A 138 -4.49 14.71 -25.47
N TYR A 139 -5.55 14.07 -24.96
CA TYR A 139 -5.48 13.20 -23.77
C TYR A 139 -4.89 11.82 -24.12
N LEU A 140 -5.01 11.40 -25.37
CA LEU A 140 -4.51 10.11 -25.82
C LEU A 140 -3.01 10.18 -26.07
N MET A 141 -2.33 9.10 -25.72
CA MET A 141 -0.91 8.96 -26.07
C MET A 141 -0.78 8.88 -27.59
N SER A 142 0.18 9.62 -28.15
CA SER A 142 0.55 9.47 -29.55
C SER A 142 1.06 8.07 -29.82
N LYS A 143 1.03 7.63 -31.08
CA LYS A 143 1.59 6.32 -31.48
C LYS A 143 3.02 6.12 -30.98
N THR A 144 3.87 7.14 -31.12
CA THR A 144 5.26 7.10 -30.63
C THR A 144 5.33 6.88 -29.11
N LYS A 145 4.50 7.59 -28.33
CA LYS A 145 4.44 7.42 -26.87
C LYS A 145 3.91 6.04 -26.47
N LEU A 146 2.94 5.51 -27.22
CA LEU A 146 2.41 4.16 -27.02
C LEU A 146 3.49 3.09 -27.29
N ASP A 147 4.26 3.25 -28.36
CA ASP A 147 5.36 2.35 -28.71
C ASP A 147 6.45 2.39 -27.62
N GLU A 148 6.85 3.58 -27.16
CA GLU A 148 7.79 3.73 -26.03
C GLU A 148 7.25 3.09 -24.74
N GLN A 149 5.97 3.30 -24.42
CA GLN A 149 5.35 2.72 -23.26
C GLN A 149 5.30 1.19 -23.35
N ARG A 150 5.03 0.65 -24.55
CA ARG A 150 5.03 -0.79 -24.80
C ARG A 150 6.41 -1.39 -24.56
N GLU A 151 7.48 -0.78 -25.07
CA GLU A 151 8.85 -1.22 -24.83
C GLU A 151 9.19 -1.25 -23.34
N ASN A 152 8.78 -0.21 -22.60
CA ASN A 152 8.97 -0.16 -21.15
C ASN A 152 8.21 -1.28 -20.42
N TYR A 153 6.98 -1.59 -20.84
CA TYR A 153 6.22 -2.71 -20.27
C TYR A 153 6.81 -4.07 -20.61
N ILE A 154 7.36 -4.27 -21.81
CA ILE A 154 8.04 -5.51 -22.18
C ILE A 154 9.19 -5.79 -21.19
N ILE A 155 10.00 -4.77 -20.87
CA ILE A 155 11.09 -4.89 -19.90
C ILE A 155 10.55 -5.25 -18.50
N LEU A 156 9.50 -4.56 -18.03
CA LEU A 156 8.91 -4.83 -16.71
C LEU A 156 8.34 -6.25 -16.60
N VAL A 157 7.59 -6.69 -17.61
CA VAL A 157 7.02 -8.04 -17.67
C VAL A 157 8.13 -9.08 -17.75
N ALA A 158 9.17 -8.85 -18.56
CA ALA A 158 10.30 -9.78 -18.67
C ALA A 158 11.01 -9.98 -17.32
N ARG A 159 11.18 -8.92 -16.52
CA ARG A 159 11.75 -9.04 -15.15
C ARG A 159 10.89 -9.90 -14.23
N VAL A 160 9.58 -9.66 -14.22
CA VAL A 160 8.64 -10.49 -13.45
C VAL A 160 8.73 -11.95 -13.92
N LEU A 161 8.77 -12.19 -15.23
CA LEU A 161 8.87 -13.54 -15.74
C LEU A 161 10.17 -14.24 -15.30
N ILE A 162 11.32 -13.57 -15.34
CA ILE A 162 12.59 -14.15 -14.86
C ILE A 162 12.55 -14.42 -13.36
N GLU A 163 11.98 -13.50 -12.57
CA GLU A 163 11.89 -13.63 -11.11
C GLU A 163 11.05 -14.84 -10.69
N PHE A 164 9.94 -15.11 -11.40
CA PHE A 164 8.99 -16.17 -11.02
C PHE A 164 9.19 -17.50 -11.78
N PHE A 165 9.90 -17.50 -12.91
CA PHE A 165 10.13 -18.71 -13.71
C PHE A 165 11.63 -19.00 -13.85
N PRO A 166 12.19 -19.93 -13.03
CA PRO A 166 13.62 -20.28 -13.09
C PRO A 166 14.11 -20.74 -14.47
N ALA A 167 13.22 -21.30 -15.30
CA ALA A 167 13.55 -21.68 -16.67
C ALA A 167 13.97 -20.50 -17.57
N LEU A 168 13.68 -19.27 -17.17
CA LEU A 168 14.04 -18.03 -17.87
C LEU A 168 15.30 -17.36 -17.30
N GLU A 169 15.94 -17.92 -16.28
CA GLU A 169 17.22 -17.42 -15.75
C GLU A 169 18.29 -17.20 -16.84
N PRO A 170 18.46 -18.09 -17.86
CA PRO A 170 19.52 -17.92 -18.86
C PRO A 170 19.40 -16.66 -19.72
N ILE A 171 18.23 -16.00 -19.75
CA ILE A 171 18.00 -14.76 -20.51
C ILE A 171 18.04 -13.51 -19.64
N CYS A 172 18.43 -13.62 -18.37
CA CYS A 172 18.48 -12.49 -17.43
C CYS A 172 19.37 -11.35 -17.94
N ASP A 173 20.53 -11.69 -18.52
CA ASP A 173 21.48 -10.71 -19.07
C ASP A 173 20.93 -9.89 -20.25
N ALA A 174 19.91 -10.42 -20.94
CA ALA A 174 19.25 -9.72 -22.04
C ALA A 174 18.20 -8.70 -21.57
N VAL A 175 17.77 -8.76 -20.30
CA VAL A 175 16.74 -7.88 -19.75
C VAL A 175 17.40 -6.73 -18.99
N PRO A 176 17.24 -5.47 -19.44
CA PRO A 176 17.83 -4.33 -18.75
C PRO A 176 17.38 -4.27 -17.28
N PRO A 177 18.27 -3.96 -16.32
CA PRO A 177 17.93 -3.89 -14.89
C PRO A 177 17.14 -2.64 -14.51
N LEU A 178 17.27 -1.55 -15.30
CA LEU A 178 16.53 -0.31 -15.12
C LEU A 178 15.96 0.18 -16.45
N VAL A 179 14.71 0.69 -16.42
CA VAL A 179 14.19 1.46 -17.54
C VAL A 179 14.75 2.88 -17.38
N PRO A 180 15.60 3.37 -18.29
CA PRO A 180 16.20 4.69 -18.14
C PRO A 180 15.12 5.77 -18.10
N HIS A 181 15.16 6.62 -17.07
CA HIS A 181 14.35 7.82 -17.00
C HIS A 181 15.08 8.91 -17.83
N ARG A 182 14.42 9.42 -18.86
CA ARG A 182 14.88 10.60 -19.60
C ARG A 182 14.39 11.87 -18.92
#